data_AF-A0A6G4R4S8-F1
#
_entry.id   AF-A0A6G4R4S8-F1
#
_cell.length_a   1.000
_cell.length_b   1.000
_cell.length_c   1.000
_cell.angle_alpha   90.00
_cell.angle_beta   90.00
_cell.angle_gamma   90.00
#
_symmetry.space_group_name_H-M   'P 1'
#
loop_
_entity.id
_entity.type
_entity.pdbx_description
1 polymer ?
#
loop_
_entity_poly.entity_id
_entity_poly.type
_entity_poly.pdbx_seq_one_letter_code
_entity_poly.pdbx_strand_id
1 'polypeptide(L)'
;MKRTYMIAAALVASLAAGSVQAATPETAKSKAPAPSAASRLPAAPAQAMSSEEKAGCGAVLVILGQVSTSYPQLFAKQGQDGRGIQFVLEAFGAKGRIMMDEAFEDGAQRGLKPSKVYEEGLSFLFENAQPVEGETAEQGGRRAAMALMQRCTGIQMD
;
A
#
# COMPACT_ATOMS: atom_id res chain seq x y z
N MET A 1 -9.85 3.37 55.98
CA MET A 1 -9.95 1.90 55.89
C MET A 1 -9.29 1.46 54.59
N LYS A 2 -8.22 0.65 54.66
CA LYS A 2 -7.53 0.04 53.52
C LYS A 2 -8.18 -1.32 53.21
N ARG A 3 -8.42 -1.64 51.95
CA ARG A 3 -8.60 -3.02 51.48
C ARG A 3 -7.83 -3.23 50.19
N THR A 4 -6.69 -3.89 50.33
CA THR A 4 -5.94 -4.57 49.28
C THR A 4 -6.47 -6.00 49.21
N TYR A 5 -6.76 -6.52 48.01
CA TYR A 5 -6.72 -7.96 47.75
C TYR A 5 -6.16 -8.19 46.35
N MET A 6 -4.96 -8.77 46.32
CA MET A 6 -4.45 -9.58 45.22
C MET A 6 -5.16 -10.94 45.20
N ILE A 7 -4.92 -11.69 44.11
CA ILE A 7 -5.01 -13.17 43.88
C ILE A 7 -5.84 -13.42 42.61
N ALA A 8 -5.51 -14.31 41.68
CA ALA A 8 -4.30 -14.99 41.20
C ALA A 8 -4.73 -15.82 39.97
N ALA A 9 -3.73 -16.29 39.24
CA ALA A 9 -3.77 -17.17 38.07
C ALA A 9 -4.61 -18.47 38.19
N ALA A 10 -5.08 -18.98 37.04
CA ALA A 10 -4.91 -20.36 36.54
C ALA A 10 -5.97 -20.64 35.44
N LEU A 11 -5.57 -20.83 34.17
CA LEU A 11 -5.30 -22.13 33.53
C LEU A 11 -6.50 -23.10 33.56
N VAL A 12 -7.15 -23.27 32.41
CA VAL A 12 -7.61 -24.60 31.95
C VAL A 12 -7.43 -24.69 30.44
N ALA A 13 -6.59 -25.63 30.04
CA ALA A 13 -6.38 -26.06 28.67
C ALA A 13 -7.23 -27.31 28.36
N SER A 14 -7.52 -27.46 27.06
CA SER A 14 -7.74 -28.74 26.34
C SER A 14 -9.10 -29.45 26.47
N LEU A 15 -9.82 -29.52 25.34
CA LEU A 15 -10.48 -30.73 24.79
C LEU A 15 -10.62 -30.50 23.27
N ALA A 16 -9.73 -31.09 22.46
CA ALA A 16 -9.84 -32.42 21.85
C ALA A 16 -10.74 -32.45 20.59
N ALA A 17 -10.10 -32.88 19.50
CA ALA A 17 -10.64 -33.06 18.16
C ALA A 17 -11.66 -34.22 18.08
N GLY A 18 -12.54 -34.19 17.06
CA GLY A 18 -13.38 -35.33 16.69
C GLY A 18 -14.39 -35.00 15.59
N SER A 19 -14.03 -35.29 14.35
CA SER A 19 -14.89 -35.28 13.15
C SER A 19 -15.87 -36.47 13.15
N VAL A 20 -17.03 -36.35 12.49
CA VAL A 20 -17.58 -37.30 11.49
C VAL A 20 -19.02 -36.92 11.10
N GLN A 21 -19.27 -37.00 9.78
CA GLN A 21 -20.49 -36.71 9.03
C GLN A 21 -21.74 -37.51 9.42
N ALA A 22 -22.91 -36.93 9.14
CA ALA A 22 -24.11 -37.65 8.74
C ALA A 22 -24.72 -36.99 7.48
N ALA A 23 -25.11 -37.83 6.51
CA ALA A 23 -25.49 -37.45 5.15
C ALA A 23 -27.00 -37.66 4.87
N THR A 24 -27.64 -36.63 4.27
CA THR A 24 -28.69 -36.60 3.19
C THR A 24 -30.04 -37.37 3.32
N PRO A 25 -31.14 -37.04 2.56
CA PRO A 25 -31.24 -36.22 1.32
C PRO A 25 -32.43 -35.23 1.14
N GLU A 26 -32.21 -34.32 0.17
CA GLU A 26 -33.08 -33.61 -0.83
C GLU A 26 -34.55 -33.22 -0.58
N THR A 27 -34.85 -31.92 -0.81
CA THR A 27 -35.76 -31.48 -1.91
C THR A 27 -35.40 -30.08 -2.41
N ALA A 28 -35.50 -29.86 -3.72
CA ALA A 28 -34.89 -28.76 -4.48
C ALA A 28 -35.81 -27.58 -4.86
N LYS A 29 -35.18 -26.51 -5.39
CA LYS A 29 -35.65 -25.24 -6.02
C LYS A 29 -35.84 -24.06 -5.06
N SER A 30 -35.26 -22.87 -5.26
CA SER A 30 -34.97 -22.15 -6.51
C SER A 30 -33.68 -21.33 -6.41
N LYS A 31 -32.87 -21.37 -7.47
CA LYS A 31 -31.52 -20.81 -7.57
C LYS A 31 -31.61 -19.43 -8.22
N ALA A 32 -31.50 -18.36 -7.44
CA ALA A 32 -31.19 -17.02 -7.96
C ALA A 32 -29.67 -16.94 -8.17
N PRO A 33 -29.18 -16.43 -9.33
CA PRO A 33 -27.75 -16.31 -9.56
C PRO A 33 -27.18 -15.23 -8.63
N ALA A 34 -26.33 -15.65 -7.69
CA ALA A 34 -25.48 -14.73 -6.94
C ALA A 34 -24.61 -13.94 -7.94
N PRO A 35 -24.40 -12.63 -7.72
CA PRO A 35 -23.53 -11.85 -8.59
C PRO A 35 -22.15 -12.51 -8.60
N SER A 36 -21.70 -12.82 -9.81
CA SER A 36 -20.35 -13.29 -10.08
C SER A 36 -19.39 -12.31 -9.43
N ALA A 37 -18.75 -12.72 -8.34
CA ALA A 37 -17.56 -12.07 -7.85
C ALA A 37 -16.61 -12.09 -9.04
N ALA A 38 -16.39 -10.91 -9.63
CA ALA A 38 -15.39 -10.72 -10.66
C ALA A 38 -14.13 -11.41 -10.15
N SER A 39 -13.73 -12.45 -10.88
CA SER A 39 -12.54 -13.23 -10.59
C SER A 39 -11.38 -12.25 -10.68
N ARG A 40 -11.00 -11.66 -9.55
CA ARG A 40 -9.74 -10.95 -9.42
C ARG A 40 -8.72 -12.07 -9.56
N LEU A 41 -8.19 -12.21 -10.77
CA LEU A 41 -6.91 -12.86 -10.99
C LEU A 41 -6.00 -12.45 -9.83
N PRO A 42 -5.39 -13.40 -9.11
CA PRO A 42 -4.48 -13.04 -8.05
C PRO A 42 -3.38 -12.20 -8.70
N ALA A 43 -3.33 -10.91 -8.35
CA ALA A 43 -2.14 -10.12 -8.60
C ALA A 43 -0.98 -10.95 -8.05
N ALA A 44 0.02 -11.23 -8.88
CA ALA A 44 1.24 -11.87 -8.44
C ALA A 44 1.66 -11.18 -7.13
N PRO A 45 2.02 -11.93 -6.07
CA PRO A 45 2.29 -11.34 -4.77
C PRO A 45 3.33 -10.25 -4.99
N ALA A 46 2.91 -9.00 -4.79
CA ALA A 46 3.81 -7.87 -4.91
C ALA A 46 4.96 -8.16 -3.94
N GLN A 47 6.18 -8.32 -4.48
CA GLN A 47 7.35 -8.56 -3.64
C GLN A 47 7.36 -7.51 -2.55
N ALA A 48 7.49 -7.94 -1.30
CA ALA A 48 7.51 -7.05 -0.15
C ALA A 48 8.57 -5.96 -0.40
N MET A 49 8.17 -4.70 -0.22
CA MET A 49 9.08 -3.57 -0.40
C MET A 49 10.11 -3.54 0.74
N SER A 50 11.35 -3.20 0.40
CA SER A 50 12.35 -2.91 1.43
C SER A 50 12.00 -1.61 2.17
N SER A 51 12.63 -1.38 3.33
CA SER A 51 12.43 -0.15 4.10
C SER A 51 12.83 1.10 3.30
N GLU A 52 13.91 1.02 2.54
CA GLU A 52 14.41 2.11 1.70
C GLU A 52 13.42 2.39 0.55
N GLU A 53 12.89 1.32 -0.05
CA GLU A 53 11.88 1.42 -1.09
C GLU A 53 10.57 2.03 -0.58
N LYS A 54 10.11 1.64 0.62
CA LYS A 54 8.95 2.26 1.27
C LYS A 54 9.18 3.75 1.53
N ALA A 55 10.38 4.15 1.98
CA ALA A 55 10.72 5.56 2.18
C ALA A 55 10.70 6.34 0.87
N GLY A 56 11.32 5.80 -0.19
CA GLY A 56 11.34 6.43 -1.51
C GLY A 56 9.94 6.57 -2.12
N CYS A 57 9.17 5.48 -2.16
CA CYS A 57 7.80 5.48 -2.64
C CYS A 57 6.89 6.36 -1.78
N GLY A 58 7.06 6.32 -0.46
CA GLY A 58 6.34 7.14 0.49
C GLY A 58 6.51 8.64 0.19
N ALA A 59 7.75 9.08 0.04
CA ALA A 59 8.07 10.48 -0.27
C ALA A 59 7.42 10.96 -1.58
N VAL A 60 7.53 10.18 -2.66
CA VAL A 60 6.97 10.56 -3.97
C VAL A 60 5.45 10.62 -3.93
N LEU A 61 4.79 9.64 -3.32
CA LEU A 61 3.34 9.62 -3.24
C LEU A 61 2.80 10.75 -2.33
N VAL A 62 3.50 11.09 -1.24
CA VAL A 62 3.18 12.27 -0.41
C VAL A 62 3.26 13.55 -1.23
N ILE A 63 4.32 13.73 -2.01
CA ILE A 63 4.48 14.91 -2.87
C ILE A 63 3.33 15.00 -3.87
N LEU A 64 2.95 13.90 -4.51
CA LEU A 64 1.83 13.88 -5.46
C LEU A 64 0.49 14.29 -4.83
N GLY A 65 0.18 13.78 -3.63
CA GLY A 65 -1.00 14.21 -2.89
C GLY A 65 -0.92 15.65 -2.37
N GLN A 66 0.27 16.14 -2.06
CA GLN A 66 0.46 17.53 -1.69
C GLN A 66 0.24 18.45 -2.91
N VAL A 67 0.68 18.04 -4.10
CA VAL A 67 0.43 18.78 -5.34
C VAL A 67 -1.06 18.86 -5.65
N SER A 68 -1.80 17.76 -5.49
CA SER A 68 -3.25 17.76 -5.74
C SER A 68 -4.02 18.69 -4.79
N THR A 69 -3.65 18.69 -3.51
CA THR A 69 -4.28 19.53 -2.49
C THR A 69 -3.86 21.00 -2.55
N SER A 70 -2.60 21.28 -2.91
CA SER A 70 -2.05 22.64 -2.94
C SER A 70 -2.31 23.36 -4.26
N TYR A 71 -2.51 22.61 -5.36
CA TYR A 71 -2.75 23.15 -6.69
C TYR A 71 -4.01 22.58 -7.37
N PRO A 72 -5.20 22.66 -6.74
CA PRO A 72 -6.44 22.10 -7.28
C PRO A 72 -6.83 22.67 -8.66
N GLN A 73 -6.38 23.89 -8.97
CA GLN A 73 -6.60 24.57 -10.25
C GLN A 73 -5.98 23.83 -11.45
N LEU A 74 -4.96 23.00 -11.23
CA LEU A 74 -4.37 22.17 -12.29
C LEU A 74 -5.36 21.12 -12.81
N PHE A 75 -6.28 20.69 -11.95
CA PHE A 75 -7.25 19.62 -12.23
C PHE A 75 -8.61 20.19 -12.63
N ALA A 76 -8.99 21.36 -12.12
CA ALA A 76 -10.28 21.99 -12.40
C ALA A 76 -10.56 22.21 -13.90
N LYS A 77 -9.52 22.45 -14.71
CA LYS A 77 -9.64 22.68 -16.16
C LYS A 77 -10.02 21.42 -16.97
N GLN A 78 -9.92 20.24 -16.36
CA GLN A 78 -10.19 18.94 -17.00
C GLN A 78 -11.58 18.38 -16.66
N GLY A 79 -12.46 19.14 -15.99
CA GLY A 79 -13.84 18.72 -15.71
C GLY A 79 -13.93 17.52 -14.76
N GLN A 80 -14.76 16.52 -15.11
CA GLN A 80 -14.94 15.32 -14.27
C GLN A 80 -13.65 14.48 -14.17
N ASP A 81 -12.92 14.34 -15.28
CA ASP A 81 -11.69 13.55 -15.32
C ASP A 81 -10.61 14.14 -14.41
N GLY A 82 -10.49 15.47 -14.41
CA GLY A 82 -9.60 16.19 -13.51
C GLY A 82 -9.89 15.92 -12.03
N ARG A 83 -11.17 15.91 -11.63
CA ARG A 83 -11.55 15.57 -10.24
C ARG A 83 -11.24 14.13 -9.89
N GLY A 84 -11.42 13.20 -10.83
CA GLY A 84 -11.03 11.80 -10.66
C GLY A 84 -9.53 11.65 -10.40
N ILE A 85 -8.71 12.31 -11.23
CA ILE A 85 -7.25 12.32 -11.07
C ILE A 85 -6.86 12.97 -9.74
N GLN A 86 -7.46 14.11 -9.38
CA GLN A 86 -7.18 14.80 -8.13
C GLN A 86 -7.41 13.87 -6.93
N PHE A 87 -8.55 13.17 -6.90
CA PHE A 87 -8.89 12.21 -5.84
C PHE A 87 -7.86 11.07 -5.77
N VAL A 88 -7.44 10.52 -6.92
CA VAL A 88 -6.42 9.47 -6.97
C VAL A 88 -5.09 9.97 -6.40
N LEU A 89 -4.67 11.19 -6.73
CA LEU A 89 -3.45 11.79 -6.20
C LEU A 89 -3.54 12.05 -4.68
N GLU A 90 -4.70 12.49 -4.19
CA GLU A 90 -4.93 12.63 -2.74
C GLU A 90 -4.82 11.28 -2.01
N ALA A 91 -5.39 10.22 -2.60
CA ALA A 91 -5.28 8.86 -2.08
C ALA A 91 -3.83 8.36 -2.09
N PHE A 92 -3.04 8.71 -3.12
CA PHE A 92 -1.60 8.46 -3.13
C PHE A 92 -0.91 9.18 -1.98
N GLY A 93 -1.24 10.44 -1.71
CA GLY A 93 -0.72 11.17 -0.56
C GLY A 93 -0.94 10.45 0.77
N ALA A 94 -2.13 9.88 0.98
CA ALA A 94 -2.44 9.09 2.17
C ALA A 94 -1.64 7.78 2.22
N LYS A 95 -1.57 7.05 1.11
CA LYS A 95 -0.75 5.82 0.99
C LYS A 95 0.73 6.10 1.27
N GLY A 96 1.24 7.22 0.74
CA GLY A 96 2.63 7.62 0.90
C GLY A 96 2.99 7.89 2.36
N ARG A 97 2.09 8.52 3.14
CA ARG A 97 2.29 8.72 4.58
C ARG A 97 2.43 7.40 5.33
N ILE A 98 1.56 6.43 5.03
CA ILE A 98 1.61 5.10 5.65
C ILE A 98 2.95 4.41 5.34
N MET A 99 3.41 4.47 4.08
CA MET A 99 4.70 3.91 3.69
C MET A 99 5.89 4.59 4.39
N MET A 100 5.84 5.92 4.54
CA MET A 100 6.85 6.67 5.29
C MET A 100 6.86 6.30 6.77
N ASP A 101 5.69 6.17 7.40
CA ASP A 101 5.57 5.79 8.80
C ASP A 101 6.14 4.38 9.03
N GLU A 102 5.82 3.42 8.17
CA GLU A 102 6.40 2.09 8.21
C GLU A 102 7.92 2.11 8.02
N ALA A 103 8.43 2.88 7.05
CA ALA A 103 9.87 2.97 6.82
C ALA A 103 10.62 3.59 8.01
N PHE A 104 10.01 4.59 8.67
CA PHE A 104 10.58 5.18 9.88
C PHE A 104 10.52 4.23 11.07
N GLU A 105 9.48 3.42 11.18
CA GLU A 105 9.40 2.36 12.20
C GLU A 105 10.48 1.30 11.97
N ASP A 106 10.60 0.79 10.75
CA ASP A 106 11.63 -0.18 10.33
C ASP A 106 13.04 0.39 10.59
N GLY A 107 13.27 1.66 10.24
CA GLY A 107 14.52 2.37 10.51
C GLY A 107 14.81 2.58 11.99
N ALA A 108 13.79 2.89 12.80
CA ALA A 108 13.94 3.06 14.24
C ALA A 108 14.33 1.75 14.93
N GLN A 109 13.77 0.61 14.48
CA GLN A 109 14.17 -0.72 14.95
C GLN A 109 15.64 -1.03 14.63
N ARG A 110 16.18 -0.43 13.56
CA ARG A 110 17.60 -0.50 13.17
C ARG A 110 18.49 0.56 13.84
N GLY A 111 17.93 1.42 14.70
CA GLY A 111 18.66 2.52 15.35
C GLY A 111 19.00 3.69 14.43
N LEU A 112 18.32 3.80 13.28
CA LEU A 112 18.50 4.89 12.32
C LEU A 112 17.68 6.13 12.73
N LYS A 113 18.20 7.32 12.39
CA LYS A 113 17.43 8.57 12.50
C LYS A 113 16.47 8.69 11.31
N PRO A 114 15.32 9.38 11.46
CA PRO A 114 14.39 9.62 10.35
C PRO A 114 15.05 10.28 9.14
N SER A 115 15.98 11.22 9.35
CA SER A 115 16.74 11.85 8.26
C SER A 115 17.53 10.84 7.43
N LYS A 116 18.11 9.83 8.09
CA LYS A 116 18.89 8.80 7.40
C LYS A 116 18.00 7.86 6.59
N VAL A 117 16.85 7.47 7.14
CA VAL A 117 15.84 6.69 6.41
C VAL A 117 15.35 7.45 5.16
N TYR A 118 15.10 8.75 5.30
CA TYR A 118 14.72 9.59 4.17
C TYR A 118 15.82 9.68 3.10
N GLU A 119 17.07 9.89 3.51
CA GLU A 119 18.23 9.88 2.59
C GLU A 119 18.37 8.54 1.86
N GLU A 120 18.22 7.42 2.56
CA GLU A 120 18.26 6.08 1.96
C GLU A 120 17.12 5.88 0.95
N GLY A 121 15.92 6.38 1.26
CA GLY A 121 14.80 6.40 0.32
C GLY A 121 15.04 7.27 -0.91
N LEU A 122 15.69 8.43 -0.76
CA LEU A 122 16.10 9.26 -1.89
C LEU A 122 17.14 8.56 -2.76
N SER A 123 18.13 7.91 -2.17
CA SER A 123 19.12 7.11 -2.90
C SER A 123 18.45 6.03 -3.73
N PHE A 124 17.48 5.30 -3.16
CA PHE A 124 16.68 4.32 -3.91
C PHE A 124 16.00 4.95 -5.14
N LEU A 125 15.39 6.13 -5.00
CA LEU A 125 14.74 6.81 -6.13
C LEU A 125 15.74 7.17 -7.24
N PHE A 126 16.90 7.73 -6.88
CA PHE A 126 17.90 8.16 -7.87
C PHE A 126 18.55 6.98 -8.60
N GLU A 127 18.75 5.85 -7.92
CA GLU A 127 19.24 4.63 -8.56
C GLU A 127 18.26 4.10 -9.61
N ASN A 128 16.95 4.21 -9.35
CA ASN A 128 15.91 3.73 -10.26
C ASN A 128 15.55 4.74 -11.37
N ALA A 129 15.98 5.99 -11.26
CA ALA A 129 15.71 7.05 -12.24
C ALA A 129 16.90 7.32 -13.20
N GLN A 130 17.90 6.43 -13.25
CA GLN A 130 19.07 6.66 -14.08
C GLN A 130 18.71 6.75 -15.59
N PRO A 131 19.34 7.68 -16.32
CA PRO A 131 19.13 7.82 -17.75
C PRO A 131 19.69 6.59 -18.48
N VAL A 132 18.97 6.14 -19.52
CA VAL A 132 19.46 5.10 -20.43
C VAL A 132 20.15 5.78 -21.60
N GLU A 133 21.28 5.22 -22.02
CA GLU A 133 22.06 5.76 -23.14
C GLU A 133 21.21 5.83 -24.41
N GLY A 134 21.17 7.01 -25.03
CA GLY A 134 20.36 7.29 -26.23
C GLY A 134 18.94 7.82 -25.98
N GLU A 135 18.47 7.91 -24.72
CA GLU A 135 17.19 8.55 -24.39
C GLU A 135 17.33 10.08 -24.24
N THR A 136 16.30 10.84 -24.63
CA THR A 136 16.19 12.24 -24.21
C THR A 136 15.83 12.33 -22.72
N ALA A 137 16.13 13.46 -22.07
CA ALA A 137 15.77 13.68 -20.67
C ALA A 137 14.25 13.54 -20.41
N GLU A 138 13.42 13.94 -21.38
CA GLU A 138 11.96 13.80 -21.29
C GLU A 138 11.53 12.32 -21.37
N GLN A 139 12.10 11.55 -22.29
CA GLN A 139 11.82 10.14 -22.44
C GLN A 139 12.25 9.34 -21.21
N GLY A 140 13.47 9.58 -20.73
CA GLY A 140 13.99 8.95 -19.53
C GLY A 140 13.18 9.33 -18.29
N GLY A 141 12.82 10.60 -18.16
CA GLY A 141 11.95 11.09 -17.08
C GLY A 141 10.57 10.43 -17.08
N ARG A 142 9.93 10.32 -18.25
CA ARG A 142 8.63 9.66 -18.39
C ARG A 142 8.72 8.17 -18.07
N ARG A 143 9.74 7.47 -18.57
CA ARG A 143 9.97 6.05 -18.28
C ARG A 143 10.16 5.82 -16.78
N ALA A 144 11.05 6.60 -16.16
CA ALA A 144 11.31 6.52 -14.72
C ALA A 144 10.05 6.80 -13.90
N ALA A 145 9.29 7.84 -14.25
CA ALA A 145 8.03 8.17 -13.59
C ALA A 145 7.00 7.03 -13.70
N MET A 146 6.83 6.43 -14.88
CA MET A 146 5.91 5.32 -15.09
C MET A 146 6.33 4.08 -14.27
N ALA A 147 7.61 3.70 -14.33
CA ALA A 147 8.14 2.57 -13.58
C ALA A 147 7.98 2.77 -12.06
N LEU A 148 8.29 3.97 -11.58
CA LEU A 148 8.16 4.32 -10.17
C LEU A 148 6.69 4.31 -9.73
N MET A 149 5.79 4.89 -10.53
CA MET A 149 4.37 4.89 -10.22
C MET A 149 3.81 3.47 -10.19
N GLN A 150 4.16 2.63 -11.16
CA GLN A 150 3.76 1.23 -11.17
C GLN A 150 4.26 0.50 -9.91
N ARG A 151 5.53 0.70 -9.52
CA ARG A 151 6.10 0.06 -8.34
C ARG A 151 5.47 0.55 -7.04
N CYS A 152 5.35 1.87 -6.86
CA CYS A 152 4.86 2.47 -5.63
C CYS A 152 3.35 2.33 -5.44
N THR A 153 2.57 2.31 -6.52
CA THR A 153 1.10 2.22 -6.44
C THR A 153 0.58 0.79 -6.61
N GLY A 154 1.30 -0.06 -7.35
CA GLY A 154 0.83 -1.37 -7.80
C GLY A 154 -0.15 -1.29 -8.99
N ILE A 155 -0.35 -0.11 -9.56
CA ILE A 155 -1.25 0.11 -10.70
C ILE A 155 -0.44 -0.05 -11.99
N GLN A 156 -0.83 -0.99 -12.85
CA GLN A 156 -0.29 -1.08 -14.19
C GLN A 156 -0.80 0.11 -15.01
N MET A 157 0.14 0.86 -15.59
CA MET A 157 -0.16 1.96 -16.49
C MET A 157 0.22 1.49 -17.90
N ASP A 158 -0.79 1.03 -18.63
CA ASP A 158 -0.70 0.58 -20.03
C ASP A 158 -0.62 1.76 -21.01
#